data_AF-A0A2D9Y7L5-F1
#
_entry.id   AF-A0A2D9Y7L5-F1
#
_cell.length_a   1.000
_cell.length_b   1.000
_cell.length_c   1.000
_cell.angle_alpha   90.00
_cell.angle_beta   90.00
_cell.angle_gamma   90.00
#
_symmetry.space_group_name_H-M   'P 1'
#
loop_
_entity.id
_entity.type
_entity.pdbx_description
1 polymer ?
#
loop_
_entity_poly.entity_id
_entity_poly.type
_entity_poly.pdbx_seq_one_letter_code
_entity_poly.pdbx_strand_id
1 'polypeptide(L)'
;MRRSMITFAALLFGFQVTLQAAIPRDVKLEVDNRLIPAYRTGNLETVIFSGALIANKISGSLIEEIDVYLDEQNIESLGAILARSRFTLLTQGQQLKPQATGKELILTVPYFQGQVQEMITGALRPTIMREGAKFPSALKEFEESLLKIHIYKNDLLNLDRTSLLAAQAVANALRTGNVKPVDRGRLSFNFLEAREQILAENKRRVEVELALRVARVRLAKRIIDETNDLQQQLLAVFAMDQDLKIINDFVEQQRQGLFQLIDEPDIDQINRTVKEAQQKAPRLFRDAERLFTGIHWWIRGRYGKGSVANGLLKGAYVKNNPAAGFALNMPRNRPVATDPFKNEASQGSPYVARRHENTWAWENGGISMKYEKTVKITAVSDYFY
;
A
#
# COMPACT_ATOMS: atom_id res chain seq x y z
N MET A 1 36.18 53.61 -27.37
CA MET A 1 35.38 52.36 -27.30
C MET A 1 36.24 51.26 -26.66
N ARG A 2 35.65 50.46 -25.76
CA ARG A 2 36.28 49.47 -24.83
C ARG A 2 36.53 50.01 -23.42
N ARG A 3 35.54 49.83 -22.54
CA ARG A 3 35.62 49.61 -21.08
C ARG A 3 34.21 49.72 -20.51
N SER A 4 33.41 48.66 -20.64
CA SER A 4 32.11 48.47 -19.94
C SER A 4 31.54 47.10 -20.28
N MET A 5 32.21 46.00 -19.91
CA MET A 5 31.64 44.64 -20.07
C MET A 5 32.27 43.61 -19.11
N ILE A 6 32.67 44.01 -17.90
CA ILE A 6 33.09 43.04 -16.87
C ILE A 6 32.57 43.49 -15.49
N THR A 7 31.24 43.53 -15.35
CA THR A 7 30.62 43.67 -14.02
C THR A 7 29.23 43.05 -13.90
N PHE A 8 28.84 42.15 -14.81
CA PHE A 8 27.53 41.49 -14.76
C PHE A 8 27.58 39.97 -14.56
N ALA A 9 28.77 39.33 -14.68
CA ALA A 9 28.91 37.90 -14.46
C ALA A 9 29.03 37.49 -12.97
N ALA A 10 29.42 38.41 -12.08
CA ALA A 10 29.58 38.10 -10.65
C ALA A 10 28.27 38.14 -9.85
N LEU A 11 27.20 38.73 -10.39
CA LEU A 11 25.90 38.84 -9.71
C LEU A 11 24.92 37.72 -10.09
N LEU A 12 25.15 37.00 -11.19
CA LEU A 12 24.32 35.87 -11.63
C LEU A 12 24.81 34.50 -11.14
N PHE A 13 26.02 34.42 -10.59
CA PHE A 13 26.57 33.20 -9.96
C PHE A 13 26.66 33.29 -8.43
N GLY A 14 26.29 34.42 -7.83
CA GLY A 14 26.46 34.71 -6.39
C GLY A 14 25.43 34.09 -5.45
N PHE A 15 24.39 33.43 -5.95
CA PHE A 15 23.30 32.89 -5.11
C PHE A 15 23.17 31.36 -5.10
N GLN A 16 23.98 30.62 -5.88
CA GLN A 16 23.96 29.14 -5.86
C GLN A 16 25.09 28.51 -5.04
N VAL A 17 26.02 29.29 -4.48
CA VAL A 17 27.23 28.75 -3.82
C VAL A 17 27.12 28.74 -2.28
N THR A 18 26.06 29.29 -1.68
CA THR A 18 25.98 29.42 -0.21
C THR A 18 25.27 28.28 0.53
N LEU A 19 24.62 27.33 -0.16
CA LEU A 19 23.88 26.23 0.52
C LEU A 19 24.71 24.96 0.76
N GLN A 20 25.79 24.73 0.02
CA GLN A 20 26.63 23.53 0.18
C GLN A 20 27.68 23.62 1.31
N ALA A 21 27.87 24.80 1.92
CA ALA A 21 28.95 25.04 2.87
C ALA A 21 28.63 24.65 4.33
N ALA A 22 27.38 24.26 4.63
CA ALA A 22 26.92 24.10 6.01
C ALA A 22 26.74 22.62 6.45
N ILE A 23 26.59 21.66 5.52
CA ILE A 23 26.56 20.23 5.84
C ILE A 23 28.00 19.73 6.15
N PRO A 24 28.26 19.14 7.33
CA PRO A 24 29.57 18.57 7.65
C PRO A 24 30.06 17.55 6.61
N ARG A 25 31.36 17.59 6.27
CA ARG A 25 31.94 16.76 5.20
C ARG A 25 31.68 15.26 5.39
N ASP A 26 31.76 14.76 6.62
CA ASP A 26 31.52 13.34 6.93
C ASP A 26 30.04 12.95 6.75
N VAL A 27 29.12 13.87 7.07
CA VAL A 27 27.68 13.70 6.84
C VAL A 27 27.37 13.73 5.35
N LYS A 28 27.94 14.68 4.61
CA LYS A 28 27.76 14.77 3.15
C LYS A 28 28.27 13.51 2.44
N LEU A 29 29.44 12.99 2.84
CA LEU A 29 29.97 11.72 2.31
C LEU A 29 29.05 10.52 2.60
N GLU A 30 28.45 10.46 3.78
CA GLU A 30 27.49 9.40 4.14
C GLU A 30 26.20 9.50 3.31
N VAL A 31 25.70 10.73 3.09
CA VAL A 31 24.53 10.99 2.23
C VAL A 31 24.80 10.57 0.78
N ASP A 32 25.90 11.06 0.20
CA ASP A 32 26.21 10.89 -1.22
C ASP A 32 26.60 9.45 -1.57
N ASN A 33 27.42 8.81 -0.71
CA ASN A 33 27.99 7.49 -1.04
C ASN A 33 27.15 6.31 -0.54
N ARG A 34 26.24 6.52 0.43
CA ARG A 34 25.46 5.42 1.03
C ARG A 34 23.96 5.66 1.03
N LEU A 35 23.49 6.77 1.59
CA LEU A 35 22.05 7.01 1.74
C LEU A 35 21.33 7.11 0.39
N ILE A 36 21.79 8.00 -0.49
CA ILE A 36 21.16 8.25 -1.79
C ILE A 36 21.22 7.00 -2.70
N PRO A 37 22.38 6.34 -2.87
CA PRO A 37 22.44 5.11 -3.66
C PRO A 37 21.56 4.00 -3.09
N ALA A 38 21.52 3.82 -1.76
CA ALA A 38 20.67 2.82 -1.12
C ALA A 38 19.19 3.11 -1.34
N TYR A 39 18.76 4.37 -1.22
CA TYR A 39 17.39 4.78 -1.49
C TYR A 39 17.00 4.48 -2.94
N ARG A 40 17.83 4.90 -3.90
CA ARG A 40 17.58 4.70 -5.34
C ARG A 40 17.56 3.22 -5.76
N THR A 41 18.27 2.35 -5.03
CA THR A 41 18.33 0.91 -5.29
C THR A 41 17.33 0.10 -4.45
N GLY A 42 16.56 0.74 -3.57
CA GLY A 42 15.61 0.07 -2.69
C GLY A 42 16.27 -0.76 -1.58
N ASN A 43 17.54 -0.49 -1.22
CA ASN A 43 18.23 -1.15 -0.12
C ASN A 43 17.85 -0.51 1.22
N LEU A 44 16.67 -0.89 1.72
CA LEU A 44 16.03 -0.27 2.89
C LEU A 44 16.85 -0.40 4.18
N GLU A 45 17.54 -1.53 4.38
CA GLU A 45 18.41 -1.74 5.56
C GLU A 45 19.56 -0.72 5.59
N THR A 46 20.17 -0.46 4.43
CA THR A 46 21.24 0.54 4.31
C THR A 46 20.70 1.96 4.49
N VAL A 47 19.50 2.25 3.98
CA VAL A 47 18.83 3.55 4.22
C VAL A 47 18.62 3.77 5.72
N ILE A 48 18.12 2.77 6.44
CA ILE A 48 17.90 2.86 7.89
C ILE A 48 19.22 3.07 8.63
N PHE A 49 20.23 2.25 8.32
CA PHE A 49 21.54 2.35 8.97
C PHE A 49 22.17 3.74 8.76
N SER A 50 22.24 4.17 7.50
CA SER A 50 22.87 5.44 7.11
C SER A 50 22.10 6.65 7.65
N GLY A 51 20.77 6.66 7.47
CA GLY A 51 19.94 7.75 7.96
C GLY A 51 19.90 7.84 9.48
N ALA A 52 19.93 6.72 10.21
CA ALA A 52 20.04 6.74 11.67
C ALA A 52 21.39 7.30 12.15
N LEU A 53 22.49 7.01 11.44
CA LEU A 53 23.79 7.64 11.74
C LEU A 53 23.74 9.16 11.53
N ILE A 54 23.16 9.61 10.42
CA ILE A 54 23.00 11.02 10.10
C ILE A 54 22.15 11.70 11.18
N ALA A 55 20.96 11.17 11.48
CA ALA A 55 20.04 11.69 12.50
C ALA A 55 20.66 11.79 13.90
N ASN A 56 21.62 10.93 14.23
CA ASN A 56 22.31 10.99 15.52
C ASN A 56 23.43 12.03 15.57
N LYS A 57 24.04 12.36 14.42
CA LYS A 57 25.16 13.32 14.31
C LYS A 57 24.70 14.78 14.21
N ILE A 58 23.52 15.03 13.65
CA ILE A 58 23.04 16.40 13.38
C ILE A 58 21.80 16.75 14.21
N SER A 59 21.52 18.04 14.36
CA SER A 59 20.30 18.55 14.99
C SER A 59 19.99 19.97 14.49
N GLY A 60 18.71 20.37 14.53
CA GLY A 60 18.30 21.75 14.22
C GLY A 60 18.42 22.08 12.73
N SER A 61 18.95 23.28 12.42
CA SER A 61 19.05 23.82 11.05
C SER A 61 19.80 22.93 10.07
N LEU A 62 20.75 22.11 10.54
CA LEU A 62 21.49 21.17 9.70
C LEU A 62 20.60 20.08 9.06
N ILE A 63 19.45 19.77 9.66
CA ILE A 63 18.50 18.82 9.10
C ILE A 63 17.77 19.46 7.91
N GLU A 64 17.37 20.73 8.05
CA GLU A 64 16.69 21.47 6.99
C GLU A 64 17.61 21.62 5.76
N GLU A 65 18.91 21.84 5.97
CA GLU A 65 19.89 21.86 4.87
C GLU A 65 20.04 20.51 4.16
N ILE A 66 20.00 19.40 4.90
CA ILE A 66 20.00 18.06 4.29
C ILE A 66 18.71 17.82 3.52
N ASP A 67 17.56 18.24 4.04
CA ASP A 67 16.28 18.08 3.34
C ASP A 67 16.24 18.90 2.05
N VAL A 68 16.77 20.14 2.06
CA VAL A 68 16.97 20.94 0.82
C VAL A 68 17.89 20.21 -0.16
N TYR A 69 19.01 19.66 0.32
CA TYR A 69 19.94 18.92 -0.53
C TYR A 69 19.33 17.64 -1.11
N LEU A 70 18.48 16.92 -0.35
CA LEU A 70 17.75 15.76 -0.85
C LEU A 70 16.69 16.15 -1.88
N ASP A 71 15.99 17.26 -1.67
CA ASP A 71 14.99 17.79 -2.61
C ASP A 71 15.62 18.19 -3.95
N GLU A 72 16.80 18.82 -3.95
CA GLU A 72 17.59 19.07 -5.17
C GLU A 72 17.92 17.79 -5.95
N GLN A 73 17.96 16.64 -5.28
CA GLN A 73 18.18 15.32 -5.85
C GLN A 73 16.88 14.56 -6.20
N ASN A 74 15.72 15.22 -6.08
CA ASN A 74 14.37 14.66 -6.19
C ASN A 74 14.12 13.49 -5.20
N ILE A 75 14.61 13.64 -3.98
CA ILE A 75 14.46 12.67 -2.89
C ILE A 75 13.66 13.35 -1.77
N GLU A 76 12.71 12.62 -1.19
CA GLU A 76 11.93 13.11 -0.04
C GLU A 76 12.84 13.40 1.17
N SER A 77 12.35 14.20 2.12
CA SER A 77 13.07 14.50 3.37
C SER A 77 13.66 13.27 4.07
N LEU A 78 14.74 13.48 4.83
CA LEU A 78 15.41 12.43 5.60
C LEU A 78 14.44 11.70 6.55
N GLY A 79 13.54 12.46 7.18
CA GLY A 79 12.48 11.91 8.04
C GLY A 79 11.53 10.98 7.28
N ALA A 80 11.11 11.37 6.08
CA ALA A 80 10.20 10.57 5.24
C ALA A 80 10.84 9.26 4.76
N ILE A 81 12.06 9.31 4.25
CA ILE A 81 12.75 8.11 3.74
C ILE A 81 13.07 7.12 4.86
N LEU A 82 13.44 7.61 6.05
CA LEU A 82 13.67 6.77 7.23
C LEU A 82 12.37 6.12 7.73
N ALA A 83 11.31 6.92 7.87
CA ALA A 83 10.00 6.45 8.30
C ALA A 83 9.47 5.35 7.39
N ARG A 84 9.48 5.58 6.06
CA ARG A 84 9.03 4.61 5.06
C ARG A 84 9.85 3.33 5.05
N SER A 85 11.18 3.46 5.11
CA SER A 85 12.09 2.30 5.08
C SER A 85 11.88 1.40 6.29
N ARG A 86 11.82 1.99 7.50
CA ARG A 86 11.54 1.24 8.73
C ARG A 86 10.18 0.57 8.70
N PHE A 87 9.14 1.32 8.34
CA PHE A 87 7.79 0.77 8.29
C PHE A 87 7.71 -0.41 7.32
N THR A 88 8.27 -0.26 6.12
CA THR A 88 8.28 -1.32 5.11
C THR A 88 8.93 -2.61 5.65
N LEU A 89 10.10 -2.52 6.27
CA LEU A 89 10.78 -3.71 6.82
C LEU A 89 10.06 -4.30 8.04
N LEU A 90 9.47 -3.47 8.92
CA LEU A 90 8.66 -3.94 10.05
C LEU A 90 7.42 -4.70 9.59
N THR A 91 6.74 -4.22 8.53
CA THR A 91 5.59 -4.94 7.96
C THR A 91 5.97 -6.27 7.30
N GLN A 92 7.25 -6.47 6.97
CA GLN A 92 7.81 -7.74 6.49
C GLN A 92 8.24 -8.67 7.64
N GLY A 93 8.00 -8.30 8.89
CA GLY A 93 8.38 -9.09 10.07
C GLY A 93 9.89 -9.08 10.37
N GLN A 94 10.64 -8.14 9.78
CA GLN A 94 12.08 -8.07 10.04
C GLN A 94 12.39 -7.35 11.35
N GLN A 95 13.41 -7.86 12.06
CA GLN A 95 14.00 -7.14 13.19
C GLN A 95 14.93 -6.05 12.68
N LEU A 96 14.65 -4.80 13.05
CA LEU A 96 15.45 -3.67 12.60
C LEU A 96 16.65 -3.41 13.51
N LYS A 97 17.83 -3.29 12.90
CA LYS A 97 19.03 -2.74 13.53
C LYS A 97 19.60 -1.62 12.65
N PRO A 98 19.95 -0.45 13.22
CA PRO A 98 19.79 -0.06 14.63
C PRO A 98 18.33 0.18 15.03
N GLN A 99 18.02 0.11 16.33
CA GLN A 99 16.74 0.57 16.88
C GLN A 99 16.59 2.08 16.69
N ALA A 100 15.35 2.56 16.54
CA ALA A 100 15.08 3.99 16.38
C ALA A 100 15.47 4.78 17.64
N THR A 101 16.29 5.81 17.49
CA THR A 101 16.70 6.68 18.61
C THR A 101 15.70 7.81 18.80
N GLY A 102 15.73 8.48 19.96
CA GLY A 102 14.87 9.66 20.19
C GLY A 102 15.08 10.77 19.15
N LYS A 103 16.33 10.99 18.71
CA LYS A 103 16.65 11.95 17.63
C LYS A 103 16.04 11.56 16.30
N GLU A 104 16.08 10.27 15.95
CA GLU A 104 15.44 9.77 14.74
C GLU A 104 13.90 9.87 14.81
N LEU A 105 13.32 9.59 15.97
CA LEU A 105 11.87 9.70 16.15
C LEU A 105 11.37 11.13 16.01
N ILE A 106 12.14 12.13 16.44
CA ILE A 106 11.82 13.54 16.22
C ILE A 106 11.68 13.87 14.72
N LEU A 107 12.38 13.14 13.84
CA LEU A 107 12.30 13.32 12.39
C LEU A 107 11.20 12.50 11.73
N THR A 108 10.97 11.28 12.21
CA THR A 108 10.06 10.32 11.57
C THR A 108 8.61 10.48 12.05
N VAL A 109 8.39 10.90 13.30
CA VAL A 109 7.03 11.10 13.85
C VAL A 109 6.22 12.15 13.09
N PRO A 110 6.75 13.34 12.75
CA PRO A 110 6.00 14.32 11.96
C PRO A 110 5.51 13.79 10.60
N TYR A 111 6.33 12.95 9.94
CA TYR A 111 5.92 12.30 8.69
C TYR A 111 4.72 11.37 8.91
N PHE A 112 4.77 10.51 9.94
CA PHE A 112 3.66 9.61 10.25
C PHE A 112 2.41 10.37 10.68
N GLN A 113 2.57 11.43 11.48
CA GLN A 113 1.48 12.33 11.84
C GLN A 113 0.82 12.94 10.60
N GLY A 114 1.59 13.43 9.63
CA GLY A 114 1.06 13.97 8.38
C GLY A 114 0.23 12.95 7.61
N GLN A 115 0.73 11.73 7.44
CA GLN A 115 0.02 10.64 6.76
C GLN A 115 -1.31 10.27 7.45
N VAL A 116 -1.30 10.24 8.78
CA VAL A 116 -2.51 9.97 9.56
C VAL A 116 -3.49 11.15 9.47
N GLN A 117 -3.00 12.38 9.51
CA GLN A 117 -3.83 13.59 9.41
C GLN A 117 -4.51 13.71 8.04
N GLU A 118 -3.85 13.35 6.94
CA GLU A 118 -4.47 13.27 5.61
C GLU A 118 -5.66 12.31 5.56
N MET A 119 -5.63 11.24 6.36
CA MET A 119 -6.76 10.32 6.50
C MET A 119 -7.86 10.93 7.37
N ILE A 120 -7.52 11.48 8.54
CA ILE A 120 -8.48 12.07 9.50
C ILE A 120 -9.27 13.20 8.83
N THR A 121 -8.59 14.04 8.06
CA THR A 121 -9.19 15.16 7.32
C THR A 121 -10.04 14.72 6.13
N GLY A 122 -10.00 13.44 5.77
CA GLY A 122 -10.73 12.88 4.63
C GLY A 122 -10.11 13.20 3.28
N ALA A 123 -8.88 13.72 3.22
CA ALA A 123 -8.18 13.99 1.95
C ALA A 123 -8.03 12.70 1.12
N LEU A 124 -7.79 11.57 1.80
CA LEU A 124 -7.70 10.26 1.18
C LEU A 124 -9.06 9.60 0.89
N ARG A 125 -10.18 10.13 1.42
CA ARG A 125 -11.51 9.51 1.32
C ARG A 125 -12.00 9.48 -0.14
N PRO A 126 -12.34 8.30 -0.70
CA PRO A 126 -12.93 8.18 -2.02
C PRO A 126 -14.20 9.01 -2.19
N THR A 127 -14.42 9.59 -3.37
CA THR A 127 -15.61 10.40 -3.68
C THR A 127 -16.91 9.66 -3.36
N ILE A 128 -16.99 8.35 -3.62
CA ILE A 128 -18.19 7.54 -3.38
C ILE A 128 -18.57 7.43 -1.90
N MET A 129 -17.64 7.72 -0.99
CA MET A 129 -17.88 7.73 0.46
C MET A 129 -18.17 9.14 1.00
N ARG A 130 -18.17 10.18 0.16
CA ARG A 130 -18.46 11.55 0.57
C ARG A 130 -19.97 11.78 0.59
N GLU A 131 -20.40 12.68 1.45
CA GLU A 131 -21.81 13.06 1.54
C GLU A 131 -22.32 13.61 0.20
N GLY A 132 -23.52 13.20 -0.19
CA GLY A 132 -24.14 13.59 -1.46
C GLY A 132 -23.54 12.95 -2.72
N ALA A 133 -22.63 11.97 -2.58
CA ALA A 133 -22.08 11.27 -3.73
C ALA A 133 -23.17 10.54 -4.53
N LYS A 134 -23.15 10.73 -5.86
CA LYS A 134 -24.06 10.04 -6.77
C LYS A 134 -23.75 8.53 -6.78
N PHE A 135 -24.77 7.72 -6.57
CA PHE A 135 -24.64 6.27 -6.62
C PHE A 135 -24.38 5.78 -8.07
N PRO A 136 -23.54 4.76 -8.29
CA PRO A 136 -23.24 4.26 -9.63
C PRO A 136 -24.49 3.66 -10.29
N SER A 137 -24.57 3.80 -11.62
CA SER A 137 -25.71 3.36 -12.43
C SER A 137 -25.34 2.30 -13.46
N ALA A 138 -24.04 2.15 -13.78
CA ALA A 138 -23.51 1.15 -14.70
C ALA A 138 -22.48 0.23 -14.03
N LEU A 139 -22.31 -1.00 -14.54
CA LEU A 139 -21.37 -1.99 -13.98
C LEU A 139 -19.95 -1.44 -13.86
N LYS A 140 -19.47 -0.74 -14.90
CA LYS A 140 -18.15 -0.12 -14.92
C LYS A 140 -17.96 0.92 -13.80
N GLU A 141 -18.98 1.74 -13.53
CA GLU A 141 -18.93 2.75 -12.48
C GLU A 141 -18.87 2.11 -11.08
N PHE A 142 -19.57 0.98 -10.89
CA PHE A 142 -19.45 0.18 -9.67
C PHE A 142 -18.04 -0.41 -9.54
N GLU A 143 -17.47 -0.98 -10.60
CA GLU A 143 -16.10 -1.54 -10.59
C GLU A 143 -15.06 -0.48 -10.23
N GLU A 144 -15.14 0.71 -10.82
CA GLU A 144 -14.24 1.83 -10.51
C GLU A 144 -14.39 2.30 -9.05
N SER A 145 -15.62 2.35 -8.54
CA SER A 145 -15.90 2.74 -7.16
C SER A 145 -15.38 1.71 -6.15
N LEU A 146 -15.65 0.42 -6.40
CA LEU A 146 -15.16 -0.68 -5.58
C LEU A 146 -13.63 -0.79 -5.62
N LEU A 147 -12.99 -0.51 -6.76
CA LEU A 147 -11.54 -0.42 -6.86
C LEU A 147 -10.97 0.70 -5.98
N LYS A 148 -11.58 1.89 -5.99
CA LYS A 148 -11.17 3.00 -5.13
C LYS A 148 -11.34 2.68 -3.65
N ILE A 149 -12.42 1.98 -3.28
CA ILE A 149 -12.66 1.50 -1.92
C ILE A 149 -11.62 0.46 -1.51
N HIS A 150 -11.22 -0.45 -2.41
CA HIS A 150 -10.15 -1.42 -2.15
C HIS A 150 -8.80 -0.75 -1.92
N ILE A 151 -8.46 0.25 -2.73
CA ILE A 151 -7.24 1.06 -2.52
C ILE A 151 -7.31 1.73 -1.14
N TYR A 152 -8.45 2.34 -0.80
CA TYR A 152 -8.62 2.99 0.49
C TYR A 152 -8.56 2.03 1.68
N LYS A 153 -9.06 0.79 1.53
CA LYS A 153 -8.87 -0.28 2.52
C LYS A 153 -7.38 -0.54 2.79
N ASN A 154 -6.55 -0.59 1.75
CA ASN A 154 -5.11 -0.80 1.92
C ASN A 154 -4.46 0.38 2.65
N ASP A 155 -4.86 1.61 2.34
CA ASP A 155 -4.38 2.81 3.05
C ASP A 155 -4.72 2.74 4.53
N LEU A 156 -5.97 2.41 4.88
CA LEU A 156 -6.43 2.29 6.28
C LEU A 156 -5.67 1.19 7.04
N LEU A 157 -5.47 0.02 6.43
CA LEU A 157 -4.69 -1.07 7.04
C LEU A 157 -3.22 -0.68 7.27
N ASN A 158 -2.62 0.03 6.32
CA ASN A 158 -1.25 0.51 6.46
C ASN A 158 -1.15 1.55 7.58
N LEU A 159 -2.11 2.48 7.66
CA LEU A 159 -2.15 3.52 8.68
C LEU A 159 -2.42 2.96 10.08
N ASP A 160 -3.29 1.96 10.22
CA ASP A 160 -3.54 1.28 11.51
C ASP A 160 -2.23 0.68 12.06
N ARG A 161 -1.54 -0.12 11.23
CA ARG A 161 -0.22 -0.70 11.58
C ARG A 161 0.81 0.38 11.87
N THR A 162 0.86 1.44 11.05
CA THR A 162 1.79 2.55 11.22
C THR A 162 1.56 3.22 12.56
N SER A 163 0.30 3.49 12.91
CA SER A 163 -0.08 4.15 14.16
C SER A 163 0.32 3.30 15.36
N LEU A 164 0.09 1.99 15.32
CA LEU A 164 0.49 1.08 16.39
C LEU A 164 2.02 1.04 16.58
N LEU A 165 2.78 0.89 15.49
CA LEU A 165 4.24 0.86 15.55
C LEU A 165 4.83 2.19 16.01
N ALA A 166 4.28 3.31 15.53
CA ALA A 166 4.69 4.65 15.94
C ALA A 166 4.41 4.89 17.44
N ALA A 167 3.22 4.49 17.93
CA ALA A 167 2.87 4.57 19.34
C ALA A 167 3.87 3.79 20.23
N GLN A 168 4.20 2.56 19.84
CA GLN A 168 5.17 1.72 20.57
C GLN A 168 6.57 2.33 20.56
N ALA A 169 7.03 2.82 19.41
CA ALA A 169 8.35 3.44 19.27
C ALA A 169 8.47 4.72 20.11
N VAL A 170 7.46 5.59 20.07
CA VAL A 170 7.38 6.80 20.89
C VAL A 170 7.35 6.46 22.37
N ALA A 171 6.48 5.55 22.80
CA ALA A 171 6.38 5.14 24.21
C ALA A 171 7.71 4.56 24.73
N ASN A 172 8.37 3.72 23.93
CA ASN A 172 9.67 3.17 24.31
C ASN A 172 10.73 4.27 24.43
N ALA A 173 10.78 5.21 23.49
CA ALA A 173 11.75 6.31 23.52
C ALA A 173 11.49 7.31 24.66
N LEU A 174 10.23 7.58 25.01
CA LEU A 174 9.91 8.42 26.17
C LEU A 174 10.26 7.74 27.50
N ARG A 175 10.16 6.41 27.57
CA ARG A 175 10.50 5.62 28.77
C ARG A 175 12.00 5.41 28.95
N THR A 176 12.72 5.12 27.86
CA THR A 176 14.12 4.66 27.88
C THR A 176 15.11 5.71 27.40
N GLY A 177 14.65 6.69 26.63
CA GLY A 177 15.49 7.73 26.04
C GLY A 177 15.58 8.95 26.95
N ASN A 178 16.77 9.55 26.98
CA ASN A 178 16.99 10.90 27.52
C ASN A 178 16.40 11.96 26.57
N VAL A 179 15.08 11.91 26.32
CA VAL A 179 14.37 12.89 25.48
C VAL A 179 14.24 14.20 26.27
N LYS A 180 14.82 15.27 25.72
CA LYS A 180 14.77 16.60 26.35
C LYS A 180 13.31 17.07 26.45
N PRO A 181 12.94 17.84 27.49
CA PRO A 181 11.57 18.34 27.64
C PRO A 181 11.04 19.09 26.40
N VAL A 182 11.88 19.89 25.74
CA VAL A 182 11.54 20.63 24.51
C VAL A 182 11.16 19.71 23.34
N ASP A 183 11.76 18.52 23.27
CA ASP A 183 11.52 17.55 22.21
C ASP A 183 10.29 16.66 22.48
N ARG A 184 9.80 16.61 23.74
CA ARG A 184 8.61 15.83 24.09
C ARG A 184 7.36 16.32 23.38
N GLY A 185 7.25 17.62 23.14
CA GLY A 185 6.15 18.20 22.36
C GLY A 185 6.15 17.75 20.89
N ARG A 186 7.32 17.41 20.33
CA ARG A 186 7.41 16.87 18.96
C ARG A 186 7.02 15.39 18.87
N LEU A 187 6.92 14.71 20.01
CA LEU A 187 6.53 13.30 20.13
C LEU A 187 5.14 13.14 20.80
N SER A 188 4.38 14.23 20.99
CA SER A 188 3.12 14.20 21.74
C SER A 188 1.90 13.77 20.92
N PHE A 189 2.08 13.44 19.64
CA PHE A 189 0.95 13.01 18.80
C PHE A 189 0.35 11.70 19.32
N ASN A 190 -0.97 11.70 19.54
CA ASN A 190 -1.69 10.56 20.08
C ASN A 190 -2.04 9.55 18.98
N PHE A 191 -1.07 8.71 18.62
CA PHE A 191 -1.26 7.66 17.61
C PHE A 191 -2.34 6.63 18.00
N LEU A 192 -2.61 6.42 19.29
CA LEU A 192 -3.66 5.49 19.73
C LEU A 192 -5.06 6.06 19.48
N GLU A 193 -5.28 7.33 19.77
CA GLU A 193 -6.55 8.00 19.43
C GLU A 193 -6.75 8.08 17.91
N ALA A 194 -5.69 8.38 17.16
CA ALA A 194 -5.77 8.39 15.72
C ALA A 194 -6.09 7.01 15.13
N ARG A 195 -5.61 5.93 15.78
CA ARG A 195 -5.99 4.56 15.44
C ARG A 195 -7.48 4.30 15.60
N GLU A 196 -8.10 4.77 16.68
CA GLU A 196 -9.56 4.65 16.85
C GLU A 196 -10.33 5.35 15.72
N GLN A 197 -9.84 6.50 15.25
CA GLN A 197 -10.42 7.19 14.09
C GLN A 197 -10.23 6.39 12.78
N ILE A 198 -9.08 5.75 12.58
CA ILE A 198 -8.83 4.83 11.44
C ILE A 198 -9.82 3.66 11.47
N LEU A 199 -10.05 3.06 12.64
CA LEU A 199 -10.98 1.95 12.81
C LEU A 199 -12.43 2.38 12.52
N ALA A 200 -12.85 3.55 13.01
CA ALA A 200 -14.16 4.11 12.71
C ALA A 200 -14.34 4.40 11.21
N GLU A 201 -13.31 4.93 10.55
CA GLU A 201 -13.33 5.19 9.11
C GLU A 201 -13.36 3.89 8.30
N ASN A 202 -12.65 2.85 8.74
CA ASN A 202 -12.71 1.52 8.13
C ASN A 202 -14.11 0.89 8.26
N LYS A 203 -14.80 1.12 9.38
CA LYS A 203 -16.20 0.69 9.54
C LYS A 203 -17.11 1.34 8.49
N ARG A 204 -17.06 2.66 8.33
CA ARG A 204 -17.82 3.40 7.30
C ARG A 204 -17.51 2.90 5.88
N ARG A 205 -16.23 2.60 5.62
CA ARG A 205 -15.79 2.02 4.35
C ARG A 205 -16.43 0.65 4.08
N VAL A 206 -16.55 -0.22 5.09
CA VAL A 206 -17.23 -1.52 4.95
C VAL A 206 -18.71 -1.32 4.62
N GLU A 207 -19.40 -0.41 5.33
CA GLU A 207 -20.82 -0.09 5.09
C GLU A 207 -21.06 0.35 3.63
N VAL A 208 -20.24 1.27 3.12
CA VAL A 208 -20.35 1.74 1.72
C VAL A 208 -20.00 0.63 0.72
N GLU A 209 -18.98 -0.20 1.02
CA GLU A 209 -18.62 -1.33 0.16
C GLU A 209 -19.80 -2.31 0.00
N LEU A 210 -20.44 -2.70 1.12
CA LEU A 210 -21.57 -3.61 1.10
C LEU A 210 -22.76 -3.02 0.36
N ALA A 211 -23.10 -1.75 0.62
CA ALA A 211 -24.17 -1.07 -0.09
C ALA A 211 -23.96 -1.07 -1.61
N LEU A 212 -22.73 -0.80 -2.07
CA LEU A 212 -22.37 -0.84 -3.49
C LEU A 212 -22.50 -2.25 -4.08
N ARG A 213 -22.05 -3.28 -3.36
CA ARG A 213 -22.14 -4.67 -3.83
C ARG A 213 -23.59 -5.15 -3.93
N VAL A 214 -24.42 -4.86 -2.93
CA VAL A 214 -25.86 -5.19 -2.96
C VAL A 214 -26.54 -4.50 -4.14
N ALA A 215 -26.25 -3.22 -4.38
CA ALA A 215 -26.80 -2.51 -5.52
C ALA A 215 -26.29 -3.05 -6.87
N ARG A 216 -25.02 -3.47 -6.95
CA ARG A 216 -24.46 -4.10 -8.14
C ARG A 216 -25.11 -5.44 -8.43
N VAL A 217 -25.46 -6.24 -7.42
CA VAL A 217 -26.27 -7.46 -7.58
C VAL A 217 -27.63 -7.14 -8.21
N ARG A 218 -28.33 -6.10 -7.72
CA ARG A 218 -29.62 -5.67 -8.28
C ARG A 218 -29.49 -5.18 -9.73
N LEU A 219 -28.45 -4.40 -10.04
CA LEU A 219 -28.16 -3.96 -11.40
C LEU A 219 -27.84 -5.16 -12.32
N ALA A 220 -26.99 -6.07 -11.87
CA ALA A 220 -26.63 -7.27 -12.61
C ALA A 220 -27.86 -8.12 -12.94
N LYS A 221 -28.81 -8.26 -11.99
CA LYS A 221 -30.07 -8.98 -12.23
C LYS A 221 -30.86 -8.34 -13.37
N ARG A 222 -31.04 -7.01 -13.34
CA ARG A 222 -31.72 -6.28 -14.42
C ARG A 222 -31.02 -6.46 -15.76
N ILE A 223 -29.70 -6.37 -15.81
CA ILE A 223 -28.94 -6.59 -17.07
C ILE A 223 -29.15 -8.01 -17.61
N ILE A 224 -29.16 -9.03 -16.73
CA ILE A 224 -29.43 -10.42 -17.14
C ILE A 224 -30.87 -10.56 -17.67
N ASP A 225 -31.82 -9.82 -17.12
CA ASP A 225 -33.23 -9.94 -17.48
C ASP A 225 -33.63 -9.15 -18.73
N GLU A 226 -33.06 -7.96 -18.91
CA GLU A 226 -33.57 -6.92 -19.82
C GLU A 226 -32.67 -6.73 -21.05
N THR A 227 -31.38 -7.08 -20.96
CA THR A 227 -30.40 -6.81 -22.02
C THR A 227 -30.12 -8.07 -22.83
N ASN A 228 -29.95 -7.94 -24.15
CA ASN A 228 -29.53 -9.04 -25.05
C ASN A 228 -28.03 -9.00 -25.42
N ASP A 229 -27.29 -8.00 -24.95
CA ASP A 229 -25.83 -7.91 -25.12
C ASP A 229 -25.12 -8.96 -24.24
N LEU A 230 -24.56 -9.96 -24.90
CA LEU A 230 -23.82 -11.05 -24.27
C LEU A 230 -22.64 -10.55 -23.42
N GLN A 231 -21.92 -9.51 -23.84
CA GLN A 231 -20.78 -8.99 -23.09
C GLN A 231 -21.24 -8.40 -21.75
N GLN A 232 -22.31 -7.61 -21.76
CA GLN A 232 -22.90 -7.04 -20.55
C GLN A 232 -23.48 -8.13 -19.65
N GLN A 233 -24.15 -9.13 -20.22
CA GLN A 233 -24.66 -10.27 -19.46
C GLN A 233 -23.54 -11.07 -18.78
N LEU A 234 -22.44 -11.37 -19.48
CA LEU A 234 -21.30 -12.07 -18.91
C LEU A 234 -20.66 -11.29 -17.76
N LEU A 235 -20.47 -9.97 -17.93
CA LEU A 235 -19.95 -9.08 -16.87
C LEU A 235 -20.90 -9.02 -15.66
N ALA A 236 -22.21 -8.88 -15.89
CA ALA A 236 -23.22 -8.84 -14.86
C ALA A 236 -23.24 -10.13 -14.03
N VAL A 237 -23.24 -11.28 -14.70
CA VAL A 237 -23.25 -12.60 -14.07
C VAL A 237 -22.00 -12.82 -13.22
N PHE A 238 -20.82 -12.46 -13.76
CA PHE A 238 -19.57 -12.56 -13.01
C PHE A 238 -19.58 -11.65 -11.78
N ALA A 239 -19.97 -10.38 -11.93
CA ALA A 239 -20.07 -9.45 -10.81
C ALA A 239 -21.03 -9.94 -9.72
N MET A 240 -22.19 -10.47 -10.13
CA MET A 240 -23.20 -11.02 -9.22
C MET A 240 -22.68 -12.22 -8.43
N ASP A 241 -22.01 -13.18 -9.09
CA ASP A 241 -21.42 -14.35 -8.42
C ASP A 241 -20.32 -13.96 -7.42
N GLN A 242 -19.45 -13.02 -7.81
CA GLN A 242 -18.37 -12.54 -6.93
C GLN A 242 -18.93 -11.77 -5.72
N ASP A 243 -19.92 -10.90 -5.93
CA ASP A 243 -20.53 -10.13 -4.84
C ASP A 243 -21.30 -11.03 -3.89
N LEU A 244 -22.01 -12.04 -4.38
CA LEU A 244 -22.71 -12.99 -3.53
C LEU A 244 -21.75 -13.68 -2.56
N LYS A 245 -20.62 -14.17 -3.06
CA LYS A 245 -19.60 -14.84 -2.25
C LYS A 245 -19.01 -13.90 -1.21
N ILE A 246 -18.66 -12.67 -1.60
CA ILE A 246 -18.09 -11.67 -0.68
C ILE A 246 -19.10 -11.28 0.42
N ILE A 247 -20.38 -11.12 0.07
CA ILE A 247 -21.42 -10.79 1.05
C ILE A 247 -21.67 -11.97 1.99
N ASN A 248 -21.71 -13.20 1.50
CA ASN A 248 -21.83 -14.40 2.34
C ASN A 248 -20.64 -14.52 3.32
N ASP A 249 -19.41 -14.32 2.83
CA ASP A 249 -18.21 -14.32 3.68
C ASP A 249 -18.29 -13.25 4.77
N PHE A 250 -18.81 -12.05 4.44
CA PHE A 250 -19.03 -10.98 5.41
C PHE A 250 -20.05 -11.37 6.49
N VAL A 251 -21.20 -11.94 6.09
CA VAL A 251 -22.25 -12.39 7.03
C VAL A 251 -21.73 -13.51 7.94
N GLU A 252 -20.94 -14.44 7.40
CA GLU A 252 -20.30 -15.48 8.21
C GLU A 252 -19.32 -14.89 9.24
N GLN A 253 -18.49 -13.94 8.82
CA GLN A 253 -17.60 -13.20 9.73
C GLN A 253 -18.39 -12.44 10.81
N GLN A 254 -19.55 -11.88 10.44
CA GLN A 254 -20.42 -11.19 11.39
C GLN A 254 -20.98 -12.14 12.46
N ARG A 255 -21.42 -13.32 12.05
CA ARG A 255 -21.88 -14.39 12.96
C ARG A 255 -20.77 -14.90 13.89
N GLN A 256 -19.51 -14.81 13.46
CA GLN A 256 -18.33 -15.12 14.29
C GLN A 256 -17.94 -13.96 15.24
N GLY A 257 -18.69 -12.86 15.24
CA GLY A 257 -18.47 -11.73 16.13
C GLY A 257 -17.57 -10.62 15.56
N LEU A 258 -17.16 -10.71 14.30
CA LEU A 258 -16.53 -9.57 13.60
C LEU A 258 -17.62 -8.59 13.15
N PHE A 259 -17.28 -7.32 12.89
CA PHE A 259 -18.21 -6.34 12.28
C PHE A 259 -19.60 -6.17 12.96
N GLN A 260 -19.75 -6.51 14.25
CA GLN A 260 -21.05 -6.51 14.96
C GLN A 260 -21.81 -5.17 14.90
N LEU A 261 -21.09 -4.06 14.70
CA LEU A 261 -21.66 -2.72 14.65
C LEU A 261 -22.17 -2.32 13.25
N ILE A 262 -22.01 -3.17 12.23
CA ILE A 262 -22.43 -2.93 10.85
C ILE A 262 -23.75 -3.64 10.60
N ASP A 263 -24.69 -2.96 9.95
CA ASP A 263 -25.99 -3.55 9.62
C ASP A 263 -25.82 -4.77 8.70
N GLU A 264 -26.43 -5.89 9.07
CA GLU A 264 -26.41 -7.10 8.26
C GLU A 264 -27.20 -6.86 6.96
N PRO A 265 -26.63 -7.16 5.77
CA PRO A 265 -27.39 -7.09 4.53
C PRO A 265 -28.50 -8.16 4.52
N ASP A 266 -29.61 -7.91 3.82
CA ASP A 266 -30.68 -8.90 3.62
C ASP A 266 -30.20 -10.05 2.71
N ILE A 267 -29.46 -10.98 3.33
CA ILE A 267 -28.79 -12.08 2.66
C ILE A 267 -29.79 -13.05 2.04
N ASP A 268 -30.99 -13.19 2.61
CA ASP A 268 -32.05 -14.04 2.08
C ASP A 268 -32.63 -13.47 0.79
N GLN A 269 -32.86 -12.15 0.72
CA GLN A 269 -33.25 -11.50 -0.53
C GLN A 269 -32.15 -11.60 -1.59
N ILE A 270 -30.88 -11.40 -1.21
CA ILE A 270 -29.75 -11.49 -2.13
C ILE A 270 -29.62 -12.92 -2.67
N ASN A 271 -29.63 -13.94 -1.81
CA ASN A 271 -29.58 -15.35 -2.19
C ASN A 271 -30.71 -15.72 -3.14
N ARG A 272 -31.96 -15.29 -2.85
CA ARG A 272 -33.11 -15.51 -3.74
C ARG A 272 -32.88 -14.87 -5.12
N THR A 273 -32.46 -13.61 -5.15
CA THR A 273 -32.19 -12.87 -6.39
C THR A 273 -31.15 -13.58 -7.27
N VAL A 274 -30.05 -14.04 -6.67
CA VAL A 274 -28.99 -14.73 -7.41
C VAL A 274 -29.43 -16.12 -7.86
N LYS A 275 -30.16 -16.86 -7.01
CA LYS A 275 -30.69 -18.19 -7.36
C LYS A 275 -31.66 -18.12 -8.53
N GLU A 276 -32.55 -17.12 -8.55
CA GLU A 276 -33.45 -16.89 -9.69
C GLU A 276 -32.68 -16.57 -10.97
N ALA A 277 -31.64 -15.74 -10.89
CA ALA A 277 -30.77 -15.44 -12.04
C ALA A 277 -30.06 -16.70 -12.56
N GLN A 278 -29.52 -17.52 -11.67
CA GLN A 278 -28.85 -18.78 -12.00
C GLN A 278 -29.80 -19.79 -12.66
N GLN A 279 -31.04 -19.88 -12.18
CA GLN A 279 -32.07 -20.75 -12.76
C GLN A 279 -32.51 -20.28 -14.16
N LYS A 280 -32.63 -18.97 -14.36
CA LYS A 280 -33.00 -18.38 -15.65
C LYS A 280 -31.88 -18.48 -16.69
N ALA A 281 -30.63 -18.35 -16.26
CA ALA A 281 -29.47 -18.21 -17.14
C ALA A 281 -28.29 -19.16 -16.79
N PRO A 282 -28.50 -20.49 -16.63
CA PRO A 282 -27.48 -21.39 -16.09
C PRO A 282 -26.22 -21.49 -16.98
N ARG A 283 -26.37 -21.38 -18.30
CA ARG A 283 -25.23 -21.39 -19.23
C ARG A 283 -24.37 -20.14 -19.09
N LEU A 284 -24.98 -18.95 -18.93
CA LEU A 284 -24.25 -17.69 -18.77
C LEU A 284 -23.37 -17.71 -17.52
N PHE A 285 -23.86 -18.24 -16.39
CA PHE A 285 -23.06 -18.40 -15.16
C PHE A 285 -21.82 -19.27 -15.38
N ARG A 286 -22.00 -20.44 -15.99
CA ARG A 286 -20.89 -21.35 -16.27
C ARG A 286 -19.87 -20.73 -17.23
N ASP A 287 -20.34 -20.05 -18.27
CA ASP A 287 -19.47 -19.51 -19.31
C ASP A 287 -18.71 -18.27 -18.80
N ALA A 288 -19.38 -17.40 -18.01
CA ALA A 288 -18.74 -16.30 -17.31
C ALA A 288 -17.69 -16.78 -16.31
N GLU A 289 -18.00 -17.77 -15.47
CA GLU A 289 -17.05 -18.35 -14.53
C GLU A 289 -15.78 -18.84 -15.25
N ARG A 290 -15.94 -19.60 -16.34
CA ARG A 290 -14.82 -20.11 -17.14
C ARG A 290 -14.00 -19.00 -17.77
N LEU A 291 -14.67 -18.03 -18.40
CA LEU A 291 -14.01 -16.92 -19.08
C LEU A 291 -13.19 -16.06 -18.10
N PHE A 292 -13.82 -15.55 -17.05
CA PHE A 292 -13.16 -14.64 -16.13
C PHE A 292 -12.16 -15.35 -15.22
N THR A 293 -12.40 -16.61 -14.86
CA THR A 293 -11.36 -17.43 -14.22
C THR A 293 -10.18 -17.61 -15.18
N GLY A 294 -10.42 -17.96 -16.45
CA GLY A 294 -9.36 -18.09 -17.46
C GLY A 294 -8.55 -16.80 -17.63
N ILE A 295 -9.22 -15.66 -17.78
CA ILE A 295 -8.59 -14.33 -17.84
C ILE A 295 -7.78 -14.07 -16.56
N HIS A 296 -8.37 -14.28 -15.38
CA HIS A 296 -7.69 -14.12 -14.10
C HIS A 296 -6.41 -14.98 -14.04
N TRP A 297 -6.47 -16.24 -14.45
CA TRP A 297 -5.31 -17.13 -14.50
C TRP A 297 -4.25 -16.72 -15.51
N TRP A 298 -4.64 -16.08 -16.62
CA TRP A 298 -3.73 -15.54 -17.61
C TRP A 298 -3.02 -14.27 -17.11
N ILE A 299 -3.78 -13.31 -16.54
CA ILE A 299 -3.21 -12.05 -16.04
C ILE A 299 -2.45 -12.24 -14.71
N ARG A 300 -2.80 -13.29 -13.94
CA ARG A 300 -2.19 -13.53 -12.64
C ARG A 300 -0.74 -13.99 -12.79
N GLY A 301 0.08 -13.33 -12.01
CA GLY A 301 1.53 -13.43 -12.00
C GLY A 301 2.17 -12.08 -11.69
N ARG A 302 1.47 -10.96 -11.90
CA ARG A 302 2.03 -9.63 -11.59
C ARG A 302 1.86 -9.23 -10.12
N TYR A 303 0.80 -9.67 -9.44
CA TYR A 303 0.45 -9.27 -8.07
C TYR A 303 -0.53 -10.25 -7.37
N GLY A 304 -0.11 -11.28 -6.63
CA GLY A 304 -1.04 -12.18 -5.90
C GLY A 304 -0.81 -12.31 -4.38
N LYS A 305 -1.85 -12.72 -3.61
CA LYS A 305 -1.81 -13.18 -2.19
C LYS A 305 -1.83 -14.73 -2.15
N GLY A 306 -1.09 -15.33 -1.20
CA GLY A 306 -1.01 -16.78 -0.95
C GLY A 306 0.29 -17.15 -0.23
N SER A 307 0.30 -18.24 0.55
CA SER A 307 1.51 -18.71 1.26
C SER A 307 2.62 -19.21 0.33
N VAL A 308 2.27 -19.55 -0.91
CA VAL A 308 3.20 -20.03 -1.91
C VAL A 308 3.95 -18.85 -2.54
N ALA A 309 5.24 -18.74 -2.22
CA ALA A 309 6.16 -17.67 -2.67
C ALA A 309 5.62 -16.24 -2.43
N ASN A 310 5.14 -15.93 -1.23
CA ASN A 310 4.63 -14.58 -0.88
C ASN A 310 3.54 -14.08 -1.85
N GLY A 311 2.74 -15.01 -2.37
CA GLY A 311 1.63 -14.75 -3.28
C GLY A 311 2.04 -14.55 -4.76
N LEU A 312 3.31 -14.80 -5.09
CA LEU A 312 3.81 -14.80 -6.46
C LEU A 312 3.40 -16.04 -7.25
N LEU A 313 3.07 -17.15 -6.58
CA LEU A 313 2.66 -18.40 -7.23
C LEU A 313 1.14 -18.56 -7.25
N LYS A 314 0.64 -19.14 -8.35
CA LYS A 314 -0.78 -19.41 -8.57
C LYS A 314 -1.21 -20.57 -7.67
N GLY A 315 -2.32 -20.44 -6.95
CA GLY A 315 -2.76 -21.45 -5.96
C GLY A 315 -4.27 -21.65 -5.91
N ALA A 316 -4.69 -22.85 -5.52
CA ALA A 316 -6.10 -23.28 -5.47
C ALA A 316 -6.96 -22.42 -4.54
N TYR A 317 -6.38 -21.86 -3.47
CA TYR A 317 -7.07 -20.97 -2.52
C TYR A 317 -7.79 -19.81 -3.21
N VAL A 318 -7.22 -19.22 -4.26
CA VAL A 318 -7.81 -18.07 -4.94
C VAL A 318 -8.91 -18.45 -5.93
N LYS A 319 -8.90 -19.69 -6.44
CA LYS A 319 -10.05 -20.21 -7.19
C LYS A 319 -11.31 -20.21 -6.31
N ASN A 320 -11.11 -20.50 -5.03
CA ASN A 320 -12.19 -20.69 -4.07
C ASN A 320 -12.52 -19.42 -3.27
N ASN A 321 -11.68 -18.38 -3.33
CA ASN A 321 -11.86 -17.12 -2.60
C ASN A 321 -11.82 -15.90 -3.56
N PRO A 322 -12.99 -15.36 -3.94
CA PRO A 322 -13.14 -14.12 -4.73
C PRO A 322 -12.37 -12.92 -4.20
N ALA A 323 -12.33 -12.74 -2.88
CA ALA A 323 -11.59 -11.63 -2.25
C ALA A 323 -10.07 -11.78 -2.46
N ALA A 324 -9.58 -12.99 -2.72
CA ALA A 324 -8.20 -13.25 -3.11
C ALA A 324 -7.93 -13.10 -4.63
N GLY A 325 -8.99 -12.90 -5.43
CA GLY A 325 -8.94 -12.70 -6.88
C GLY A 325 -8.69 -11.24 -7.30
N PHE A 326 -8.85 -10.27 -6.40
CA PHE A 326 -8.45 -8.88 -6.62
C PHE A 326 -6.93 -8.70 -6.49
N ALA A 327 -6.35 -7.76 -7.24
CA ALA A 327 -4.92 -7.48 -7.16
C ALA A 327 -4.49 -7.12 -5.71
N LEU A 328 -3.20 -7.38 -5.41
CA LEU A 328 -2.48 -7.14 -4.14
C LEU A 328 -2.76 -5.78 -3.48
N ASN A 329 -2.05 -5.49 -2.37
CA ASN A 329 -1.80 -4.11 -1.95
C ASN A 329 -1.53 -3.23 -3.19
N MET A 330 -2.53 -2.46 -3.61
CA MET A 330 -2.48 -1.59 -4.79
C MET A 330 -2.18 -0.19 -4.26
N PRO A 331 -0.94 0.30 -4.39
CA PRO A 331 -0.64 1.67 -4.02
C PRO A 331 -1.47 2.63 -4.88
N ARG A 332 -1.83 3.80 -4.32
CA ARG A 332 -2.52 4.87 -5.07
C ARG A 332 -1.77 5.22 -6.36
N ASN A 333 -0.44 5.24 -6.28
CA ASN A 333 0.45 5.43 -7.42
C ASN A 333 0.88 4.06 -7.92
N ARG A 334 0.42 3.67 -9.12
CA ARG A 334 0.90 2.43 -9.75
C ARG A 334 2.41 2.56 -9.97
N PRO A 335 3.23 1.58 -9.55
CA PRO A 335 4.65 1.60 -9.90
C PRO A 335 4.79 1.64 -11.42
N VAL A 336 5.51 2.63 -11.93
CA VAL A 336 5.79 2.75 -13.36
C VAL A 336 6.74 1.63 -13.74
N ALA A 337 6.41 0.87 -14.78
CA ALA A 337 7.32 -0.13 -15.31
C ALA A 337 8.57 0.57 -15.85
N THR A 338 9.72 0.26 -15.27
CA THR A 338 11.02 0.75 -15.70
C THR A 338 11.57 -0.21 -16.74
N ASP A 339 12.05 0.33 -17.87
CA ASP A 339 12.69 -0.46 -18.92
C ASP A 339 14.03 -1.04 -18.40
N PRO A 340 14.18 -2.38 -18.32
CA PRO A 340 15.37 -3.03 -17.77
C PRO A 340 16.62 -2.86 -18.65
N PHE A 341 16.49 -2.30 -19.86
CA PHE A 341 17.59 -2.09 -20.80
C PHE A 341 17.94 -0.61 -21.02
N LYS A 342 17.27 0.31 -20.32
CA LYS A 342 17.51 1.74 -20.49
C LYS A 342 18.75 2.17 -19.71
N ASN A 343 19.88 2.15 -20.40
CA ASN A 343 21.11 2.81 -19.96
C ASN A 343 20.85 4.32 -19.81
N GLU A 344 21.31 4.90 -18.70
CA GLU A 344 21.17 6.29 -18.27
C GLU A 344 19.90 6.61 -17.44
N ALA A 345 20.14 6.84 -16.14
CA ALA A 345 19.24 7.48 -15.17
C ALA A 345 17.83 6.89 -14.98
N SER A 346 17.54 5.69 -15.49
CA SER A 346 16.30 4.99 -15.19
C SER A 346 16.34 4.47 -13.74
N GLN A 347 15.32 4.84 -12.95
CA GLN A 347 15.12 4.27 -11.62
C GLN A 347 15.17 2.74 -11.75
N GLY A 348 16.05 2.09 -10.97
CA GLY A 348 16.18 0.65 -11.03
C GLY A 348 14.82 0.02 -10.80
N SER A 349 14.38 -0.82 -11.74
CA SER A 349 13.18 -1.64 -11.54
C SER A 349 13.29 -2.31 -10.18
N PRO A 350 12.25 -2.32 -9.34
CA PRO A 350 12.22 -3.24 -8.21
C PRO A 350 12.24 -4.66 -8.80
N TYR A 351 13.45 -5.21 -8.86
CA TYR A 351 13.86 -6.57 -9.14
C TYR A 351 12.77 -7.47 -9.78
N VAL A 352 12.48 -7.22 -11.06
CA VAL A 352 11.72 -8.15 -11.93
C VAL A 352 12.37 -9.55 -11.95
N ALA A 353 13.66 -9.63 -11.62
CA ALA A 353 14.43 -10.88 -11.54
C ALA A 353 13.92 -11.88 -10.49
N ARG A 354 13.34 -11.47 -9.35
CA ARG A 354 12.83 -12.45 -8.34
C ARG A 354 11.65 -13.29 -8.85
N ARG A 355 10.90 -12.79 -9.83
CA ARG A 355 9.70 -13.45 -10.37
C ARG A 355 10.06 -14.54 -11.36
N HIS A 356 11.01 -14.29 -12.24
CA HIS A 356 11.45 -15.25 -13.25
C HIS A 356 12.27 -16.37 -12.61
N GLU A 357 13.07 -16.07 -11.60
CA GLU A 357 13.88 -17.06 -10.90
C GLU A 357 13.01 -18.08 -10.14
N ASN A 358 11.96 -17.64 -9.44
CA ASN A 358 11.05 -18.55 -8.72
C ASN A 358 10.12 -19.33 -9.65
N THR A 359 9.69 -18.73 -10.76
CA THR A 359 8.81 -19.38 -11.73
C THR A 359 9.59 -20.41 -12.55
N TRP A 360 10.81 -20.11 -12.97
CA TRP A 360 11.70 -21.07 -13.64
C TRP A 360 12.19 -22.19 -12.73
N ALA A 361 12.50 -21.92 -11.45
CA ALA A 361 12.86 -22.98 -10.51
C ALA A 361 11.71 -23.96 -10.24
N TRP A 362 10.47 -23.48 -10.27
CA TRP A 362 9.26 -24.29 -10.14
C TRP A 362 8.92 -25.05 -11.43
N GLU A 363 8.96 -24.39 -12.60
CA GLU A 363 8.63 -24.98 -13.91
C GLU A 363 9.71 -25.97 -14.39
N ASN A 364 10.98 -25.77 -14.02
CA ASN A 364 12.09 -26.67 -14.36
C ASN A 364 12.38 -27.75 -13.29
N GLY A 365 11.45 -27.98 -12.35
CA GLY A 365 11.49 -29.17 -11.49
C GLY A 365 12.58 -29.20 -10.41
N GLY A 366 12.74 -28.14 -9.61
CA GLY A 366 13.61 -28.26 -8.44
C GLY A 366 13.60 -27.08 -7.48
N ILE A 367 13.08 -27.30 -6.26
CA ILE A 367 13.69 -26.66 -5.10
C ILE A 367 15.11 -27.23 -5.01
N SER A 368 16.10 -26.46 -5.45
CA SER A 368 17.43 -26.53 -4.84
C SER A 368 17.66 -25.19 -4.16
N MET A 369 17.28 -25.12 -2.89
CA MET A 369 17.89 -24.13 -2.03
C MET A 369 19.36 -24.50 -1.93
N LYS A 370 20.24 -23.51 -1.97
CA LYS A 370 21.71 -23.64 -1.96
C LYS A 370 22.30 -24.40 -0.74
N TYR A 371 21.46 -25.01 0.08
CA TYR A 371 21.78 -25.95 1.15
C TYR A 371 20.71 -27.04 1.14
N GLU A 372 21.13 -28.29 0.93
CA GLU A 372 20.35 -29.53 0.76
C GLU A 372 19.45 -29.89 1.97
N LYS A 373 18.52 -29.02 2.35
CA LYS A 373 17.47 -29.34 3.30
C LYS A 373 16.12 -29.26 2.63
N THR A 374 15.50 -30.43 2.51
CA THR A 374 14.06 -30.56 2.27
C THR A 374 13.32 -29.92 3.43
N VAL A 375 12.82 -28.70 3.24
CA VAL A 375 12.00 -28.02 4.25
C VAL A 375 10.55 -28.46 4.06
N LYS A 376 10.00 -29.16 5.04
CA LYS A 376 8.56 -29.43 5.12
C LYS A 376 7.86 -28.11 5.42
N ILE A 377 7.25 -27.51 4.39
CA ILE A 377 6.45 -26.30 4.54
C ILE A 377 5.16 -26.69 5.26
N THR A 378 5.05 -26.31 6.53
CA THR A 378 3.83 -26.46 7.31
C THR A 378 3.03 -25.16 7.14
N ALA A 379 1.80 -25.27 6.64
CA ALA A 379 0.93 -24.12 6.44
C ALA A 379 0.47 -23.57 7.80
N VAL A 380 1.02 -22.44 8.21
CA VAL A 380 0.41 -21.56 9.21
C VAL A 380 0.06 -20.27 8.49
N SER A 381 -1.24 -19.95 8.47
CA SER A 381 -1.76 -18.73 7.86
C SER A 381 -1.79 -17.65 8.92
N ASP A 382 -0.84 -16.72 8.88
CA ASP A 382 -0.78 -15.58 9.82
C ASP A 382 -1.70 -14.41 9.45
N TYR A 383 -2.71 -14.60 8.57
CA TYR A 383 -3.61 -13.51 8.18
C TYR A 383 -5.06 -13.95 8.00
N PHE A 384 -5.64 -14.32 9.13
CA PHE A 384 -6.95 -13.84 9.56
C PHE A 384 -6.79 -13.38 11.01
N TYR A 385 -6.36 -12.13 11.20
CA TYR A 385 -6.67 -11.16 12.27
C TYR A 385 -5.98 -9.83 11.90
#